data_AF-A0A7N6B5B2-F1
#
_entry.id   AF-A0A7N6B5B2-F1
#
_cell.length_a   1.000
_cell.length_b   1.000
_cell.length_c   1.000
_cell.angle_alpha   90.00
_cell.angle_beta   90.00
_cell.angle_gamma   90.00
#
_symmetry.space_group_name_H-M   'P 1'
#
loop_
_entity.id
_entity.type
_entity.pdbx_description
1 polymer ?
#
loop_
_entity_poly.entity_id
_entity_poly.type
_entity_poly.pdbx_seq_one_letter_code
_entity_poly.pdbx_strand_id
1 'polypeptide(L)'
;MPGDIFPPPRLPMLLLLVLSVLGASHGCLQDPASAYRFTGIVCRLTYPAAVVLNEKTTKVIEAAFKHARYPSVKGEKSMLFIGRVLYGLDNLEIHNLSIGQSVFELRPGEGIAMEISNVSAVFKGTIQYGYGSWLVSLSHSIDFEVESQIDLGINPRLYCGNDKVAADTSDCYLNFHKLRLHLQGDREPNWLKKLFTDFITFTVKLVIKGQICKEINKVANILADFIQDTAKEFLRIGDIGVDIGINTVPVITANYIESYHKGLTIYNNATSVISDSVFHPGLLTENRMLYFWDVAVDVTASYADKKLFLQVLQVEITKMLDNQGTYLFDIFNPEVIPQNGSVVIQMDFGFPHHLLVEFLQKTLQ
;
A
#
# COMPACT_ATOMS: atom_id res chain seq x y z
N MET A 1 -41.65 -35.55 57.15
CA MET A 1 -40.75 -36.26 56.23
C MET A 1 -40.65 -35.41 54.97
N PRO A 2 -39.43 -35.11 54.50
CA PRO A 2 -39.08 -33.77 54.05
C PRO A 2 -39.46 -33.53 52.59
N GLY A 3 -39.95 -32.31 52.32
CA GLY A 3 -40.01 -31.73 50.98
C GLY A 3 -38.84 -30.77 50.84
N ASP A 4 -38.04 -30.97 49.80
CA ASP A 4 -36.88 -30.17 49.46
C ASP A 4 -37.29 -28.75 49.04
N ILE A 5 -36.71 -27.74 49.70
CA ILE A 5 -36.71 -26.34 49.25
C ILE A 5 -35.25 -25.94 49.07
N PHE A 6 -34.75 -26.06 47.83
CA PHE A 6 -33.50 -25.42 47.40
C PHE A 6 -33.75 -23.93 47.15
N PRO A 7 -32.87 -23.01 47.60
CA PRO A 7 -32.92 -21.61 47.16
C PRO A 7 -32.37 -21.50 45.72
N PRO A 8 -32.76 -20.48 44.93
CA PRO A 8 -32.23 -20.31 43.58
C PRO A 8 -30.75 -19.89 43.63
N PRO A 9 -29.91 -20.34 42.69
CA PRO A 9 -28.53 -19.89 42.61
C PRO A 9 -28.50 -18.43 42.13
N ARG A 10 -27.73 -17.60 42.84
CA ARG A 10 -27.44 -16.20 42.49
C ARG A 10 -26.63 -16.17 41.20
N LEU A 11 -27.32 -16.08 40.07
CA LEU A 11 -26.73 -16.05 38.74
C LEU A 11 -26.32 -14.68 38.15
N PRO A 12 -26.31 -13.50 38.84
CA PRO A 12 -25.89 -12.27 38.15
C PRO A 12 -24.41 -11.91 38.35
N MET A 13 -23.68 -12.55 39.29
CA MET A 13 -22.32 -12.09 39.63
C MET A 13 -21.20 -12.80 38.85
N LEU A 14 -21.44 -14.01 38.33
CA LEU A 14 -20.43 -14.73 37.55
C LEU A 14 -20.31 -14.23 36.10
N LEU A 15 -21.37 -13.62 35.54
CA LEU A 15 -21.34 -13.10 34.17
C LEU A 15 -20.52 -11.81 34.03
N LEU A 16 -20.38 -11.04 35.12
CA LEU A 16 -19.60 -9.79 35.16
C LEU A 16 -18.09 -10.02 35.30
N LEU A 17 -17.66 -11.19 35.79
CA LEU A 17 -16.25 -11.54 36.00
C LEU A 17 -15.60 -12.25 34.80
N VAL A 18 -16.38 -12.74 33.83
CA VAL A 18 -15.85 -13.35 32.60
C VAL A 18 -15.57 -12.31 31.51
N LEU A 19 -16.04 -11.08 31.67
CA LEU A 19 -15.74 -9.96 30.76
C LEU A 19 -14.36 -9.32 30.97
N SER A 20 -13.63 -9.67 32.03
CA SER A 20 -12.35 -9.02 32.38
C SER A 20 -11.09 -9.83 32.05
N VAL A 21 -11.20 -10.95 31.30
CA VAL A 21 -10.03 -11.76 30.91
C VAL A 21 -9.92 -11.96 29.39
N LEU A 22 -10.74 -11.26 28.61
CA LEU A 22 -10.37 -10.96 27.24
C LEU A 22 -9.33 -9.85 27.33
N GLY A 23 -8.04 -10.22 27.31
CA GLY A 23 -6.99 -9.28 26.98
C GLY A 23 -7.45 -8.55 25.73
N ALA A 24 -7.76 -7.27 25.87
CA ALA A 24 -8.24 -6.48 24.75
C ALA A 24 -7.09 -6.46 23.74
N SER A 25 -7.17 -7.31 22.70
CA SER A 25 -6.52 -6.95 21.45
C SER A 25 -7.22 -5.67 21.06
N HIS A 26 -6.66 -4.53 21.45
CA HIS A 26 -7.20 -3.23 21.11
C HIS A 26 -7.13 -3.14 19.60
N GLY A 27 -8.22 -3.52 18.92
CA GLY A 27 -8.40 -3.18 17.52
C GLY A 27 -8.25 -1.68 17.37
N CYS A 28 -7.76 -1.26 16.22
CA CYS A 28 -7.40 0.13 15.99
C CYS A 28 -8.50 1.11 16.42
N LEU A 29 -8.09 2.06 17.24
CA LEU A 29 -8.93 3.13 17.74
C LEU A 29 -9.41 3.97 16.55
N GLN A 30 -10.67 4.42 16.61
CA GLN A 30 -11.25 5.22 15.54
C GLN A 30 -10.81 6.68 15.59
N ASP A 31 -10.62 7.22 16.79
CA ASP A 31 -10.16 8.58 17.00
C ASP A 31 -8.64 8.58 17.27
N PRO A 32 -7.82 9.21 16.41
CA PRO A 32 -6.38 9.27 16.61
C PRO A 32 -5.96 9.90 17.95
N ALA A 33 -6.69 10.90 18.45
CA ALA A 33 -6.34 11.56 19.70
C ALA A 33 -6.44 10.60 20.90
N SER A 34 -7.43 9.70 20.88
CA SER A 34 -7.56 8.64 21.89
C SER A 34 -6.40 7.63 21.90
N ALA A 35 -5.65 7.53 20.79
CA ALA A 35 -4.53 6.62 20.65
C ALA A 35 -3.22 7.18 21.20
N TYR A 36 -3.08 8.51 21.32
CA TYR A 36 -1.82 9.15 21.73
C TYR A 36 -1.26 8.62 23.04
N ARG A 37 -2.12 8.39 24.04
CA ARG A 37 -1.73 7.82 25.35
C ARG A 37 -1.15 6.40 25.30
N PHE A 38 -1.37 5.66 24.20
CA PHE A 38 -0.87 4.30 23.99
C PHE A 38 0.24 4.23 22.95
N THR A 39 0.67 5.38 22.42
CA THR A 39 1.64 5.46 21.35
C THR A 39 3.04 5.55 21.93
N GLY A 40 3.87 4.54 21.65
CA GLY A 40 5.29 4.55 21.98
C GLY A 40 6.15 5.19 20.88
N ILE A 41 5.80 4.96 19.61
CA ILE A 41 6.55 5.46 18.46
C ILE A 41 5.62 6.21 17.51
N VAL A 42 6.06 7.35 16.98
CA VAL A 42 5.39 8.08 15.91
C VAL A 42 6.33 8.25 14.75
N CYS A 43 5.83 8.02 13.54
CA CYS A 43 6.52 8.33 12.30
C CYS A 43 5.75 9.42 11.56
N ARG A 44 6.39 10.57 11.31
CA ARG A 44 5.84 11.65 10.50
C ARG A 44 6.67 11.82 9.23
N LEU A 45 5.98 11.75 8.11
CA LEU A 45 6.49 12.01 6.77
C LEU A 45 5.90 13.31 6.26
N THR A 46 6.72 14.33 6.05
CA THR A 46 6.26 15.67 5.63
C THR A 46 6.12 15.78 4.12
N TYR A 47 5.52 16.88 3.66
CA TYR A 47 5.29 17.13 2.24
C TYR A 47 6.58 17.05 1.40
N PRO A 48 7.73 17.65 1.80
CA PRO A 48 8.99 17.47 1.10
C PRO A 48 9.44 16.01 0.92
N ALA A 49 9.20 15.15 1.92
CA ALA A 49 9.47 13.72 1.79
C ALA A 49 8.57 13.05 0.74
N ALA A 50 7.28 13.39 0.75
CA ALA A 50 6.32 12.88 -0.22
C ALA A 50 6.68 13.31 -1.66
N VAL A 51 7.24 14.52 -1.84
CA VAL A 51 7.76 14.99 -3.13
C VAL A 51 8.91 14.10 -3.62
N VAL A 52 9.89 13.80 -2.76
CA VAL A 52 11.00 12.90 -3.10
C VAL A 52 10.51 11.49 -3.45
N LEU A 53 9.52 10.97 -2.73
CA LEU A 53 8.90 9.68 -3.03
C LEU A 53 8.14 9.69 -4.36
N ASN A 54 7.44 10.77 -4.68
CA ASN A 54 6.67 10.90 -5.91
C ASN A 54 7.56 10.84 -7.17
N GLU A 55 8.84 11.23 -7.09
CA GLU A 55 9.80 11.04 -8.19
C GLU A 55 9.97 9.58 -8.61
N LYS A 56 9.70 8.64 -7.69
CA LYS A 56 9.85 7.20 -7.94
C LYS A 56 8.52 6.52 -8.26
N THR A 57 7.39 7.20 -8.06
CA THR A 57 6.05 6.67 -8.35
C THR A 57 5.94 6.17 -9.79
N THR A 58 6.51 6.87 -10.77
CA THR A 58 6.43 6.48 -12.18
C THR A 58 6.98 5.09 -12.44
N LYS A 59 8.06 4.68 -11.76
CA LYS A 59 8.65 3.34 -11.86
C LYS A 59 7.78 2.25 -11.19
N VAL A 60 7.14 2.58 -10.07
CA VAL A 60 6.20 1.68 -9.40
C VAL A 60 4.98 1.42 -10.29
N ILE A 61 4.43 2.47 -10.90
CA ILE A 61 3.32 2.36 -11.84
C ILE A 61 3.75 1.60 -13.10
N GLU A 62 4.95 1.88 -13.63
CA GLU A 62 5.48 1.13 -14.76
C GLU A 62 5.54 -0.39 -14.48
N ALA A 63 5.98 -0.77 -13.29
CA ALA A 63 6.02 -2.16 -12.84
C ALA A 63 4.61 -2.77 -12.74
N ALA A 64 3.64 -2.05 -12.19
CA ALA A 64 2.25 -2.52 -12.11
C ALA A 64 1.66 -2.77 -13.51
N PHE A 65 1.89 -1.87 -14.48
CA PHE A 65 1.43 -2.06 -15.87
C PHE A 65 2.09 -3.27 -16.55
N LYS A 66 3.39 -3.48 -16.32
CA LYS A 66 4.14 -4.61 -16.89
C LYS A 66 3.73 -5.96 -16.29
N HIS A 67 3.37 -5.98 -15.01
CA HIS A 67 3.00 -7.21 -14.31
C HIS A 67 1.50 -7.55 -14.44
N ALA A 68 0.67 -6.57 -14.80
CA ALA A 68 -0.76 -6.79 -15.03
C ALA A 68 -1.01 -7.87 -16.09
N ARG A 69 -1.88 -8.83 -15.74
CA ARG A 69 -2.29 -9.93 -16.63
C ARG A 69 -3.68 -9.67 -17.16
N TYR A 70 -3.83 -9.66 -18.47
CA TYR A 70 -5.11 -9.39 -19.12
C TYR A 70 -5.79 -10.70 -19.54
N PRO A 71 -6.96 -11.03 -18.95
CA PRO A 71 -7.63 -12.29 -19.26
C PRO A 71 -8.24 -12.29 -20.66
N SER A 72 -8.40 -13.48 -21.22
CA SER A 72 -9.18 -13.68 -22.44
C SER A 72 -10.64 -13.25 -22.25
N VAL A 73 -11.19 -12.56 -23.24
CA VAL A 73 -12.57 -12.07 -23.21
C VAL A 73 -13.33 -12.61 -24.40
N LYS A 74 -14.44 -13.31 -24.14
CA LYS A 74 -15.32 -13.84 -25.18
C LYS A 74 -16.66 -13.12 -25.17
N GLY A 75 -17.26 -12.97 -26.34
CA GLY A 75 -18.58 -12.37 -26.48
C GLY A 75 -19.31 -12.81 -27.74
N GLU A 76 -20.59 -12.50 -27.77
CA GLU A 76 -21.47 -12.74 -28.91
C GLU A 76 -22.12 -11.42 -29.32
N LYS A 77 -22.13 -11.13 -30.63
CA LYS A 77 -22.83 -9.96 -31.16
C LYS A 77 -23.65 -10.33 -32.39
N SER A 78 -24.88 -9.86 -32.42
CA SER A 78 -25.71 -9.89 -33.63
C SER A 78 -25.41 -8.67 -34.48
N MET A 79 -24.93 -8.90 -35.71
CA MET A 79 -24.59 -7.87 -36.68
C MET A 79 -25.60 -7.89 -37.83
N LEU A 80 -25.96 -6.70 -38.31
CA LEU A 80 -26.86 -6.55 -39.46
C LEU A 80 -26.23 -7.24 -40.69
N PHE A 81 -27.02 -8.03 -41.42
CA PHE A 81 -26.63 -8.79 -42.63
C PHE A 81 -25.62 -9.94 -42.46
N ILE A 82 -24.94 -10.05 -41.31
CA ILE A 82 -23.90 -11.06 -41.04
C ILE A 82 -24.38 -12.12 -40.05
N GLY A 83 -25.41 -11.80 -39.25
CA GLY A 83 -25.96 -12.71 -38.25
C GLY A 83 -25.17 -12.66 -36.94
N ARG A 84 -25.19 -13.76 -36.19
CA ARG A 84 -24.48 -13.89 -34.91
C ARG A 84 -23.01 -14.16 -35.15
N VAL A 85 -22.17 -13.30 -34.58
CA VAL A 85 -20.72 -13.40 -34.57
C VAL A 85 -20.27 -13.69 -33.14
N LEU A 86 -19.55 -14.79 -32.98
CA LEU A 86 -18.81 -15.08 -31.77
C LEU A 86 -17.41 -14.50 -31.92
N TYR A 87 -16.91 -13.80 -30.89
CA TYR A 87 -15.56 -13.27 -30.90
C TYR A 87 -14.86 -13.51 -29.56
N GLY A 88 -13.53 -13.57 -29.61
CA GLY A 88 -12.62 -13.70 -28.50
C GLY A 88 -11.46 -12.72 -28.65
N LEU A 89 -11.07 -12.09 -27.55
CA LEU A 89 -9.82 -11.34 -27.41
C LEU A 89 -8.92 -12.18 -26.54
N ASP A 90 -7.82 -12.65 -27.09
CA ASP A 90 -6.90 -13.57 -26.43
C ASP A 90 -5.49 -12.97 -26.41
N ASN A 91 -4.67 -13.44 -25.46
CA ASN A 91 -3.25 -13.12 -25.34
C ASN A 91 -2.97 -11.61 -25.35
N LEU A 92 -3.79 -10.83 -24.64
CA LEU A 92 -3.56 -9.39 -24.54
C LEU A 92 -2.33 -9.14 -23.66
N GLU A 93 -1.31 -8.53 -24.24
CA GLU A 93 -0.04 -8.20 -23.60
C GLU A 93 0.32 -6.74 -23.84
N ILE A 94 1.05 -6.16 -22.89
CA ILE A 94 1.53 -4.78 -23.01
C ILE A 94 2.90 -4.75 -23.68
N HIS A 95 3.03 -3.92 -24.70
CA HIS A 95 4.26 -3.58 -25.38
C HIS A 95 4.46 -2.06 -25.34
N ASN A 96 5.72 -1.63 -25.40
CA ASN A 96 6.09 -0.21 -25.52
C ASN A 96 5.31 0.70 -24.55
N LEU A 97 5.59 0.55 -23.25
CA LEU A 97 5.04 1.39 -22.20
C LEU A 97 5.93 2.61 -21.98
N SER A 98 5.30 3.78 -21.88
CA SER A 98 5.91 5.01 -21.37
C SER A 98 4.99 5.59 -20.31
N ILE A 99 5.57 5.94 -19.16
CA ILE A 99 4.89 6.65 -18.08
C ILE A 99 5.33 8.12 -18.16
N GLY A 100 4.36 9.03 -18.18
CA GLY A 100 4.64 10.47 -18.18
C GLY A 100 4.96 11.00 -16.78
N GLN A 101 4.27 12.05 -16.36
CA GLN A 101 4.52 12.72 -15.08
C GLN A 101 3.55 12.23 -14.02
N SER A 102 4.04 12.15 -12.78
CA SER A 102 3.24 11.86 -11.58
C SER A 102 3.15 13.12 -10.73
N VAL A 103 1.94 13.50 -10.34
CA VAL A 103 1.67 14.56 -9.38
C VAL A 103 0.84 13.99 -8.23
N PHE A 104 0.97 14.58 -7.05
CA PHE A 104 0.21 14.17 -5.89
C PHE A 104 -0.24 15.36 -5.04
N GLU A 105 -1.28 15.14 -4.24
CA GLU A 105 -1.83 16.08 -3.28
C GLU A 105 -2.20 15.32 -1.99
N LEU A 106 -1.85 15.86 -0.83
CA LEU A 106 -2.31 15.35 0.46
C LEU A 106 -3.63 16.03 0.81
N ARG A 107 -4.70 15.25 0.96
CA ARG A 107 -6.06 15.75 1.22
C ARG A 107 -6.48 15.43 2.65
N PRO A 108 -6.54 16.43 3.55
CA PRO A 108 -6.90 16.21 4.95
C PRO A 108 -8.22 15.48 5.10
N GLY A 109 -8.22 14.39 5.87
CA GLY A 109 -9.41 13.57 6.13
C GLY A 109 -9.92 12.72 4.95
N GLU A 110 -9.31 12.82 3.77
CA GLU A 110 -9.69 12.02 2.60
C GLU A 110 -8.64 10.96 2.25
N GLY A 111 -7.38 11.36 2.05
CA GLY A 111 -6.34 10.46 1.55
C GLY A 111 -5.23 11.18 0.80
N ILE A 112 -4.57 10.43 -0.07
CA ILE A 112 -3.56 10.92 -1.01
C ILE A 112 -4.22 10.91 -2.38
N ALA A 113 -4.24 12.04 -3.10
CA ALA A 113 -4.70 12.05 -4.48
C ALA A 113 -3.48 12.03 -5.40
N MET A 114 -3.45 11.10 -6.36
CA MET A 114 -2.34 10.93 -7.30
C MET A 114 -2.86 10.94 -8.72
N GLU A 115 -2.20 11.69 -9.59
CA GLU A 115 -2.52 11.76 -11.02
C GLU A 115 -1.25 11.50 -11.84
N ILE A 116 -1.34 10.53 -12.73
CA ILE A 116 -0.27 10.14 -13.63
C ILE A 116 -0.74 10.44 -15.05
N SER A 117 -0.17 11.47 -15.65
CA SER A 117 -0.58 11.97 -16.96
C SER A 117 0.34 11.47 -18.08
N ASN A 118 -0.16 11.49 -19.31
CA ASN A 118 0.60 11.14 -20.52
C ASN A 118 1.17 9.72 -20.53
N VAL A 119 0.41 8.75 -20.01
CA VAL A 119 0.80 7.34 -20.11
C VAL A 119 0.46 6.83 -21.50
N SER A 120 1.44 6.25 -22.19
CA SER A 120 1.23 5.61 -23.50
C SER A 120 1.59 4.14 -23.44
N ALA A 121 0.71 3.29 -23.94
CA ALA A 121 0.94 1.85 -24.03
C ALA A 121 0.41 1.30 -25.35
N VAL A 122 1.12 0.32 -25.91
CA VAL A 122 0.67 -0.45 -27.07
C VAL A 122 0.30 -1.84 -26.61
N PHE A 123 -0.98 -2.20 -26.67
CA PHE A 123 -1.41 -3.56 -26.32
C PHE A 123 -1.45 -4.43 -27.55
N LYS A 124 -0.86 -5.62 -27.50
CA LYS A 124 -0.93 -6.59 -28.61
C LYS A 124 -1.73 -7.80 -28.17
N GLY A 125 -2.40 -8.44 -29.11
CA GLY A 125 -3.11 -9.69 -28.84
C GLY A 125 -3.69 -10.27 -30.12
N THR A 126 -4.57 -11.25 -29.95
CA THR A 126 -5.19 -11.96 -31.06
C THR A 126 -6.71 -11.93 -30.94
N ILE A 127 -7.39 -11.52 -32.02
CA ILE A 127 -8.84 -11.60 -32.14
C ILE A 127 -9.20 -12.92 -32.81
N GLN A 128 -9.96 -13.74 -32.11
CA GLN A 128 -10.62 -14.91 -32.68
C GLN A 128 -12.06 -14.55 -33.04
N TYR A 129 -12.57 -14.95 -34.20
CA TYR A 129 -13.98 -14.76 -34.54
C TYR A 129 -14.52 -15.85 -35.44
N GLY A 130 -15.83 -16.11 -35.33
CA GLY A 130 -16.53 -17.12 -36.13
C GLY A 130 -18.00 -16.78 -36.34
N TYR A 131 -18.57 -17.35 -37.40
CA TYR A 131 -19.98 -17.20 -37.77
C TYR A 131 -20.73 -18.48 -37.43
N GLY A 132 -21.85 -18.39 -36.69
CA GLY A 132 -22.74 -19.52 -36.42
C GLY A 132 -22.80 -19.99 -34.96
N SER A 133 -23.50 -21.10 -34.71
CA SER A 133 -23.66 -21.73 -33.38
C SER A 133 -22.44 -22.57 -32.99
N TRP A 134 -22.14 -22.66 -31.68
CA TRP A 134 -20.97 -23.33 -31.04
C TRP A 134 -20.41 -24.52 -31.84
N LEU A 135 -21.25 -25.42 -32.34
CA LEU A 135 -20.87 -26.70 -32.98
C LEU A 135 -20.11 -26.61 -34.32
N VAL A 136 -20.14 -25.47 -35.05
CA VAL A 136 -19.39 -25.31 -36.31
C VAL A 136 -18.83 -23.89 -36.38
N SER A 137 -17.65 -23.66 -35.83
CA SER A 137 -16.96 -22.37 -35.97
C SER A 137 -15.77 -22.49 -36.92
N LEU A 138 -15.88 -21.91 -38.12
CA LEU A 138 -14.70 -21.50 -38.87
C LEU A 138 -14.07 -20.33 -38.08
N SER A 139 -13.15 -20.63 -37.17
CA SER A 139 -12.49 -19.63 -36.34
C SER A 139 -11.38 -18.97 -37.15
N HIS A 140 -11.60 -17.71 -37.52
CA HIS A 140 -10.54 -16.86 -38.04
C HIS A 140 -9.81 -16.21 -36.87
N SER A 141 -8.50 -16.00 -37.03
CA SER A 141 -7.62 -15.42 -36.03
C SER A 141 -6.83 -14.29 -36.69
N ILE A 142 -6.84 -13.10 -36.09
CA ILE A 142 -6.14 -11.91 -36.59
C ILE A 142 -5.42 -11.25 -35.43
N ASP A 143 -4.13 -11.00 -35.59
CA ASP A 143 -3.35 -10.25 -34.60
C ASP A 143 -3.70 -8.77 -34.66
N PHE A 144 -3.68 -8.12 -33.51
CA PHE A 144 -4.01 -6.71 -33.40
C PHE A 144 -3.09 -5.98 -32.44
N GLU A 145 -2.99 -4.67 -32.67
CA GLU A 145 -2.31 -3.73 -31.80
C GLU A 145 -3.27 -2.60 -31.42
N VAL A 146 -3.27 -2.20 -30.16
CA VAL A 146 -4.05 -1.08 -29.63
C VAL A 146 -3.11 -0.02 -29.09
N GLU A 147 -3.00 1.09 -29.79
CA GLU A 147 -2.31 2.28 -29.29
C GLU A 147 -3.20 3.04 -28.31
N SER A 148 -2.69 3.33 -27.12
CA SER A 148 -3.40 4.08 -26.09
C SER A 148 -2.64 5.31 -25.60
N GLN A 149 -3.40 6.35 -25.23
CA GLN A 149 -2.92 7.48 -24.44
C GLN A 149 -3.93 7.69 -23.31
N ILE A 150 -3.45 7.60 -22.07
CA ILE A 150 -4.29 7.59 -20.88
C ILE A 150 -3.73 8.49 -19.78
N ASP A 151 -4.63 8.95 -18.93
CA ASP A 151 -4.31 9.48 -17.60
C ASP A 151 -4.85 8.51 -16.56
N LEU A 152 -4.07 8.28 -15.50
CA LEU A 152 -4.40 7.39 -14.39
C LEU A 152 -4.55 8.21 -13.11
N GLY A 153 -5.71 8.13 -12.48
CA GLY A 153 -5.93 8.67 -11.15
C GLY A 153 -6.01 7.54 -10.12
N ILE A 154 -5.33 7.70 -9.00
CA ILE A 154 -5.35 6.78 -7.86
C ILE A 154 -5.50 7.64 -6.61
N ASN A 155 -6.47 7.32 -5.77
CA ASN A 155 -6.69 8.04 -4.51
C ASN A 155 -6.53 7.11 -3.30
N PRO A 156 -5.29 6.74 -2.90
CA PRO A 156 -5.08 5.86 -1.75
C PRO A 156 -5.62 6.45 -0.45
N ARG A 157 -6.34 5.62 0.31
CA ARG A 157 -6.73 5.89 1.69
C ARG A 157 -5.95 4.99 2.62
N LEU A 158 -5.32 5.58 3.62
CA LEU A 158 -4.62 4.81 4.65
C LEU A 158 -5.62 4.36 5.71
N TYR A 159 -5.49 3.12 6.15
CA TYR A 159 -6.31 2.55 7.21
C TYR A 159 -5.47 1.61 8.07
N CYS A 160 -6.03 1.21 9.22
CA CYS A 160 -5.44 0.17 10.03
C CYS A 160 -5.96 -1.21 9.61
N GLY A 161 -5.07 -2.02 9.04
CA GLY A 161 -5.34 -3.40 8.67
C GLY A 161 -4.46 -4.34 9.47
N ASN A 162 -5.05 -5.12 10.37
CA ASN A 162 -4.35 -6.12 11.21
C ASN A 162 -3.13 -5.53 11.94
N ASP A 163 -3.33 -4.42 12.66
CA ASP A 163 -2.29 -3.65 13.36
C ASP A 163 -1.17 -3.11 12.45
N LYS A 164 -1.35 -3.09 11.13
CA LYS A 164 -0.44 -2.48 10.16
C LYS A 164 -1.08 -1.30 9.45
N VAL A 165 -0.25 -0.37 8.99
CA VAL A 165 -0.66 0.63 8.00
C VAL A 165 -0.97 -0.12 6.70
N ALA A 166 -2.19 0.01 6.21
CA ALA A 166 -2.62 -0.57 4.94
C ALA A 166 -3.21 0.52 4.04
N ALA A 167 -3.23 0.27 2.74
CA ALA A 167 -3.69 1.23 1.74
C ALA A 167 -4.86 0.68 0.94
N ASP A 168 -5.99 1.39 0.96
CA ASP A 168 -7.11 1.13 0.06
C ASP A 168 -6.98 2.02 -1.17
N THR A 169 -6.83 1.40 -2.33
CA THR A 169 -6.72 2.06 -3.65
C THR A 169 -7.92 1.75 -4.55
N SER A 170 -9.07 1.42 -3.95
CA SER A 170 -10.32 1.14 -4.66
C SER A 170 -10.79 2.29 -5.55
N ASP A 171 -10.52 3.54 -5.16
CA ASP A 171 -10.69 4.71 -6.00
C ASP A 171 -9.52 4.84 -6.99
N CYS A 172 -9.65 4.11 -8.09
CA CYS A 172 -8.71 4.08 -9.20
C CYS A 172 -9.48 4.21 -10.53
N TYR A 173 -9.02 5.10 -11.39
CA TYR A 173 -9.66 5.37 -12.69
C TYR A 173 -8.64 5.62 -13.79
N LEU A 174 -9.03 5.28 -15.02
CA LEU A 174 -8.28 5.58 -16.22
C LEU A 174 -9.14 6.44 -17.13
N ASN A 175 -8.59 7.56 -17.58
CA ASN A 175 -9.17 8.37 -18.64
C ASN A 175 -8.44 8.07 -19.95
N PHE A 176 -9.17 7.68 -20.99
CA PHE A 176 -8.59 7.31 -22.28
C PHE A 176 -8.77 8.44 -23.30
N HIS A 177 -7.70 9.18 -23.59
CA HIS A 177 -7.68 10.22 -24.63
C HIS A 177 -7.59 9.64 -26.04
N LYS A 178 -6.86 8.52 -26.17
CA LYS A 178 -6.69 7.80 -27.43
C LYS A 178 -6.81 6.30 -27.20
N LEU A 179 -7.52 5.61 -28.08
CA LEU A 179 -7.53 4.15 -28.19
C LEU A 179 -7.73 3.79 -29.67
N ARG A 180 -6.68 3.35 -30.37
CA ARG A 180 -6.73 3.03 -31.81
C ARG A 180 -6.33 1.60 -32.05
N LEU A 181 -7.19 0.84 -32.73
CA LEU A 181 -6.93 -0.51 -33.18
C LEU A 181 -6.23 -0.51 -34.53
N HIS A 182 -5.22 -1.34 -34.64
CA HIS A 182 -4.55 -1.72 -35.87
C HIS A 182 -4.66 -3.23 -35.97
N LEU A 183 -5.32 -3.77 -37.00
CA LEU A 183 -5.29 -5.21 -37.24
C LEU A 183 -4.14 -5.51 -38.20
N GLN A 184 -3.47 -6.63 -37.98
CA GLN A 184 -2.35 -7.05 -38.80
C GLN A 184 -2.86 -7.84 -40.01
N GLY A 185 -2.68 -7.29 -41.21
CA GLY A 185 -2.99 -7.93 -42.49
C GLY A 185 -4.01 -7.17 -43.36
N ASP A 186 -3.96 -7.40 -44.68
CA ASP A 186 -4.74 -6.63 -45.68
C ASP A 186 -6.22 -7.05 -45.79
N ARG A 187 -6.67 -8.05 -45.04
CA ARG A 187 -8.04 -8.59 -45.10
C ARG A 187 -8.80 -8.27 -43.82
N GLU A 188 -9.13 -7.00 -43.64
CA GLU A 188 -10.01 -6.54 -42.57
C GLU A 188 -11.46 -6.40 -43.08
N PRO A 189 -12.42 -7.19 -42.55
CA PRO A 189 -13.82 -6.95 -42.85
C PRO A 189 -14.28 -5.62 -42.24
N ASN A 190 -15.01 -4.79 -42.99
CA ASN A 190 -15.55 -3.51 -42.49
C ASN A 190 -16.40 -3.67 -41.21
N TRP A 191 -17.06 -4.81 -41.06
CA TRP A 191 -17.86 -5.09 -39.86
C TRP A 191 -17.01 -5.27 -38.61
N LEU A 192 -15.76 -5.74 -38.73
CA LEU A 192 -14.86 -5.97 -37.60
C LEU A 192 -14.38 -4.64 -37.02
N LYS A 193 -14.05 -3.67 -37.89
CA LYS A 193 -13.78 -2.28 -37.48
C LYS A 193 -14.96 -1.69 -36.72
N LYS A 194 -16.18 -1.86 -37.24
CA LYS A 194 -17.41 -1.38 -36.60
C LYS A 194 -17.67 -2.08 -35.26
N LEU A 195 -17.52 -3.40 -35.18
CA LEU A 195 -17.63 -4.16 -33.92
C LEU A 195 -16.61 -3.65 -32.89
N PHE A 196 -15.40 -3.32 -33.34
CA PHE A 196 -14.40 -2.78 -32.44
C PHE A 196 -14.78 -1.41 -31.87
N THR A 197 -15.19 -0.49 -32.75
CA THR A 197 -15.62 0.86 -32.35
C THR A 197 -16.84 0.83 -31.44
N ASP A 198 -17.82 -0.02 -31.74
CA ASP A 198 -19.13 0.00 -31.07
C ASP A 198 -19.15 -0.77 -29.73
N PHE A 199 -18.28 -1.77 -29.54
CA PHE A 199 -18.36 -2.66 -28.37
C PHE A 199 -17.00 -3.01 -27.77
N ILE A 200 -16.05 -3.49 -28.59
CA ILE A 200 -14.77 -4.01 -28.07
C ILE A 200 -13.99 -2.90 -27.36
N THR A 201 -14.04 -1.67 -27.88
CA THR A 201 -13.41 -0.49 -27.26
C THR A 201 -13.82 -0.34 -25.80
N PHE A 202 -15.11 -0.49 -25.47
CA PHE A 202 -15.60 -0.37 -24.10
C PHE A 202 -15.11 -1.54 -23.23
N THR A 203 -15.23 -2.76 -23.73
CA THR A 203 -14.76 -3.97 -23.02
C THR A 203 -13.26 -3.93 -22.74
N VAL A 204 -12.45 -3.54 -23.72
CA VAL A 204 -11.00 -3.40 -23.59
C VAL A 204 -10.65 -2.33 -22.55
N LYS A 205 -11.32 -1.16 -22.57
CA LYS A 205 -11.13 -0.13 -21.54
C LYS A 205 -11.41 -0.65 -20.13
N LEU A 206 -12.51 -1.38 -19.93
CA LEU A 206 -12.87 -1.94 -18.63
C LEU A 206 -11.88 -3.00 -18.15
N VAL A 207 -11.43 -3.89 -19.05
CA VAL A 207 -10.45 -4.93 -18.71
C VAL A 207 -9.11 -4.31 -18.36
N ILE A 208 -8.63 -3.36 -19.16
CA ILE A 208 -7.39 -2.63 -18.90
C ILE A 208 -7.47 -1.92 -17.55
N LYS A 209 -8.54 -1.13 -17.31
CA LYS A 209 -8.76 -0.46 -16.02
C LYS A 209 -8.76 -1.46 -14.87
N GLY A 210 -9.54 -2.53 -14.99
CA GLY A 210 -9.70 -3.52 -13.92
C GLY A 210 -8.40 -4.20 -13.55
N GLN A 211 -7.60 -4.63 -14.53
CA GLN A 211 -6.34 -5.33 -14.25
C GLN A 211 -5.26 -4.38 -13.75
N ILE A 212 -5.13 -3.17 -14.30
CA ILE A 212 -4.14 -2.20 -13.84
C ILE A 212 -4.45 -1.74 -12.41
N CYS A 213 -5.70 -1.34 -12.11
CA CYS A 213 -6.08 -0.93 -10.77
C CYS A 213 -5.92 -2.06 -9.74
N LYS A 214 -6.23 -3.31 -10.13
CA LYS A 214 -5.99 -4.49 -9.30
C LYS A 214 -4.51 -4.69 -9.00
N GLU A 215 -3.65 -4.57 -10.01
CA GLU A 215 -2.20 -4.74 -9.82
C GLU A 215 -1.61 -3.61 -8.98
N ILE A 216 -2.05 -2.36 -9.18
CA ILE A 216 -1.67 -1.22 -8.33
C ILE A 216 -2.05 -1.47 -6.88
N ASN A 217 -3.26 -1.96 -6.60
CA ASN A 217 -3.70 -2.28 -5.25
C ASN A 217 -2.81 -3.34 -4.58
N LYS A 218 -2.44 -4.38 -5.34
CA LYS A 218 -1.51 -5.42 -4.88
C LYS A 218 -0.15 -4.82 -4.55
N VAL A 219 0.42 -4.03 -5.48
CA VAL A 219 1.73 -3.39 -5.32
C VAL A 219 1.75 -2.43 -4.12
N ALA A 220 0.70 -1.65 -3.91
CA ALA A 220 0.58 -0.73 -2.79
C ALA A 220 0.60 -1.46 -1.43
N ASN A 221 -0.11 -2.59 -1.31
CA ASN A 221 -0.10 -3.39 -0.09
C ASN A 221 1.25 -4.10 0.14
N ILE A 222 1.88 -4.63 -0.92
CA ILE A 222 3.24 -5.19 -0.84
C ILE A 222 4.24 -4.13 -0.36
N LEU A 223 4.14 -2.89 -0.86
CA LEU A 223 4.97 -1.76 -0.41
C LEU A 223 4.79 -1.50 1.08
N ALA A 224 3.54 -1.40 1.53
CA ALA A 224 3.21 -1.12 2.92
C ALA A 224 3.73 -2.22 3.86
N ASP A 225 3.56 -3.49 3.48
CA ASP A 225 4.08 -4.63 4.24
C ASP A 225 5.61 -4.65 4.26
N PHE A 226 6.26 -4.46 3.10
CA PHE A 226 7.72 -4.46 3.00
C PHE A 226 8.36 -3.39 3.89
N ILE A 227 7.83 -2.16 3.88
CA ILE A 227 8.34 -1.06 4.71
C ILE A 227 8.21 -1.41 6.19
N GLN A 228 7.05 -1.89 6.63
CA GLN A 228 6.80 -2.21 8.04
C GLN A 228 7.61 -3.42 8.51
N ASP A 229 7.70 -4.48 7.70
CA ASP A 229 8.48 -5.66 8.05
C ASP A 229 9.98 -5.34 8.11
N THR A 230 10.47 -4.49 7.20
CA THR A 230 11.85 -3.97 7.23
C THR A 230 12.09 -3.14 8.48
N ALA A 231 11.17 -2.24 8.84
CA ALA A 231 11.28 -1.46 10.07
C ALA A 231 11.28 -2.33 11.34
N LYS A 232 10.48 -3.41 11.36
CA LYS A 232 10.46 -4.37 12.47
C LYS A 232 11.79 -5.10 12.61
N GLU A 233 12.39 -5.53 11.51
CA GLU A 233 13.71 -6.18 11.53
C GLU A 233 14.81 -5.19 11.93
N PHE A 234 14.71 -3.94 11.48
CA PHE A 234 15.63 -2.87 11.85
C PHE A 234 15.67 -2.62 13.37
N LEU A 235 14.51 -2.71 14.03
CA LEU A 235 14.35 -2.52 15.48
C LEU A 235 14.63 -3.79 16.31
N ARG A 236 15.15 -4.86 15.68
CA ARG A 236 15.46 -6.13 16.35
C ARG A 236 16.96 -6.26 16.62
N ILE A 237 17.32 -6.53 17.87
CA ILE A 237 18.71 -6.75 18.30
C ILE A 237 18.75 -7.99 19.20
N GLY A 238 19.27 -9.10 18.66
CA GLY A 238 19.29 -10.38 19.37
C GLY A 238 17.88 -10.86 19.71
N ASP A 239 17.61 -11.07 21.00
CA ASP A 239 16.30 -11.49 21.52
C ASP A 239 15.38 -10.31 21.89
N ILE A 240 15.83 -9.06 21.65
CA ILE A 240 15.05 -7.84 21.87
C ILE A 240 14.44 -7.41 20.54
N GLY A 241 13.13 -7.17 20.53
CA GLY A 241 12.41 -6.57 19.41
C GLY A 241 11.46 -5.48 19.87
N VAL A 242 10.80 -4.82 18.92
CA VAL A 242 9.80 -3.78 19.19
C VAL A 242 8.51 -4.11 18.43
N ASP A 243 7.37 -4.09 19.13
CA ASP A 243 6.05 -4.12 18.51
C ASP A 243 5.73 -2.73 17.93
N ILE A 244 5.84 -2.64 16.60
CA ILE A 244 5.50 -1.44 15.83
C ILE A 244 4.08 -1.49 15.24
N GLY A 245 3.20 -2.36 15.75
CA GLY A 245 1.80 -2.34 15.35
C GLY A 245 1.17 -0.96 15.58
N ILE A 246 0.28 -0.51 14.72
CA ILE A 246 -0.38 0.79 14.86
C ILE A 246 -1.60 0.74 15.78
N ASN A 247 -1.86 1.84 16.48
CA ASN A 247 -2.97 1.97 17.43
C ASN A 247 -4.24 2.54 16.79
N THR A 248 -4.13 3.17 15.63
CA THR A 248 -5.21 3.93 14.97
C THR A 248 -4.87 4.11 13.48
N VAL A 249 -5.85 4.56 12.69
CA VAL A 249 -5.63 5.03 11.32
C VAL A 249 -4.59 6.17 11.27
N PRO A 250 -3.65 6.17 10.30
CA PRO A 250 -2.73 7.30 10.10
C PRO A 250 -3.47 8.61 9.80
N VAL A 251 -2.91 9.72 10.28
CA VAL A 251 -3.45 11.06 10.04
C VAL A 251 -2.77 11.65 8.81
N ILE A 252 -3.57 12.21 7.90
CA ILE A 252 -3.11 12.95 6.73
C ILE A 252 -3.56 14.40 6.88
N THR A 253 -2.61 15.32 6.76
CA THR A 253 -2.84 16.76 6.66
C THR A 253 -2.36 17.27 5.30
N ALA A 254 -2.46 18.56 5.03
CA ALA A 254 -1.89 19.14 3.81
C ALA A 254 -0.36 19.09 3.80
N ASN A 255 0.27 18.96 4.97
CA ASN A 255 1.71 19.10 5.15
C ASN A 255 2.41 17.80 5.54
N TYR A 256 1.70 16.79 6.04
CA TYR A 256 2.32 15.54 6.48
C TYR A 256 1.36 14.35 6.54
N ILE A 257 1.94 13.16 6.57
CA ILE A 257 1.33 11.88 6.89
C ILE A 257 1.96 11.39 8.20
N GLU A 258 1.16 11.00 9.18
CA GLU A 258 1.65 10.57 10.50
C GLU A 258 1.00 9.26 10.94
N SER A 259 1.82 8.28 11.34
CA SER A 259 1.39 7.00 11.90
C SER A 259 1.80 6.84 13.35
N TYR A 260 0.93 6.17 14.13
CA TYR A 260 1.06 6.04 15.58
C TYR A 260 1.18 4.57 15.95
N HIS A 261 2.34 4.19 16.48
CA HIS A 261 2.74 2.83 16.74
C HIS A 261 2.80 2.54 18.25
N LYS A 262 2.51 1.30 18.62
CA LYS A 262 2.55 0.79 19.99
C LYS A 262 3.92 1.02 20.63
N GLY A 263 5.01 0.72 19.92
CA GLY A 263 6.38 0.94 20.40
C GLY A 263 6.75 0.08 21.62
N LEU A 264 6.15 -1.10 21.77
CA LEU A 264 6.37 -1.94 22.96
C LEU A 264 7.60 -2.82 22.77
N THR A 265 8.59 -2.70 23.64
CA THR A 265 9.74 -3.61 23.68
C THR A 265 9.27 -5.03 24.02
N ILE A 266 9.77 -6.00 23.26
CA ILE A 266 9.58 -7.45 23.44
C ILE A 266 10.94 -8.04 23.81
N TYR A 267 11.00 -8.80 24.90
CA TYR A 267 12.18 -9.55 25.32
C TYR A 267 11.77 -10.88 25.94
N ASN A 268 12.32 -12.01 25.46
CA ASN A 268 11.99 -13.35 25.97
C ASN A 268 10.48 -13.62 26.09
N ASN A 269 9.70 -13.22 25.08
CA ASN A 269 8.22 -13.29 25.05
C ASN A 269 7.49 -12.44 26.12
N ALA A 270 8.20 -11.65 26.93
CA ALA A 270 7.60 -10.59 27.73
C ALA A 270 7.47 -9.33 26.90
N THR A 271 6.34 -8.64 27.00
CA THR A 271 6.07 -7.37 26.31
C THR A 271 5.94 -6.27 27.35
N SER A 272 6.62 -5.15 27.12
CA SER A 272 6.48 -3.94 27.95
C SER A 272 5.08 -3.34 27.83
N VAL A 273 4.73 -2.42 28.72
CA VAL A 273 3.43 -1.75 28.73
C VAL A 273 3.63 -0.24 28.71
N ILE A 274 2.96 0.43 27.78
CA ILE A 274 2.82 1.88 27.74
C ILE A 274 1.38 2.20 28.11
N SER A 275 1.19 2.89 29.24
CA SER A 275 -0.15 3.20 29.77
C SER A 275 -0.49 4.69 29.74
N ASP A 276 0.53 5.56 29.68
CA ASP A 276 0.34 7.01 29.67
C ASP A 276 1.49 7.70 28.91
N SER A 277 1.44 7.58 27.58
CA SER A 277 2.36 8.28 26.68
C SER A 277 2.08 9.79 26.67
N VAL A 278 3.13 10.59 26.72
CA VAL A 278 3.08 12.06 26.68
C VAL A 278 3.01 12.62 25.25
N PHE A 279 2.83 11.76 24.25
CA PHE A 279 2.83 12.19 22.85
C PHE A 279 1.74 13.22 22.58
N HIS A 280 2.11 14.27 21.85
CA HIS A 280 1.17 15.22 21.26
C HIS A 280 1.73 15.66 19.88
N PRO A 281 0.90 15.80 18.83
CA PRO A 281 1.38 16.15 17.49
C PRO A 281 2.20 17.44 17.42
N GLY A 282 1.91 18.39 18.33
CA GLY A 282 2.65 19.66 18.44
C GLY A 282 4.10 19.52 18.95
N LEU A 283 4.53 18.33 19.37
CA LEU A 283 5.94 18.05 19.73
C LEU A 283 6.85 17.91 18.50
N LEU A 284 6.26 17.68 17.33
CA LEU A 284 6.96 17.48 16.07
C LEU A 284 6.75 18.70 15.17
N THR A 285 7.83 19.19 14.59
CA THR A 285 7.80 20.26 13.58
C THR A 285 7.58 19.67 12.18
N GLU A 286 7.71 20.52 11.15
CA GLU A 286 7.50 20.15 9.74
C GLU A 286 8.65 20.64 8.82
N ASN A 287 9.79 21.03 9.38
CA ASN A 287 10.95 21.60 8.67
C ASN A 287 11.99 20.58 8.18
N ARG A 288 11.73 19.28 8.35
CA ARG A 288 12.53 18.14 7.88
C ARG A 288 11.63 17.15 7.17
N MET A 289 12.21 16.26 6.36
CA MET A 289 11.45 15.25 5.62
C MET A 289 10.82 14.18 6.53
N LEU A 290 11.58 13.69 7.50
CA LEU A 290 11.16 12.62 8.41
C LEU A 290 11.34 13.00 9.86
N TYR A 291 10.38 12.58 10.68
CA TYR A 291 10.46 12.61 12.13
C TYR A 291 10.08 11.26 12.70
N PHE A 292 10.86 10.81 13.68
CA PHE A 292 10.51 9.76 14.58
C PHE A 292 10.43 10.35 15.99
N TRP A 293 9.29 10.21 16.64
CA TRP A 293 9.19 10.45 18.08
C TRP A 293 9.10 9.08 18.75
N ASP A 294 9.87 8.89 19.80
CA ASP A 294 9.88 7.65 20.58
C ASP A 294 9.83 7.98 22.07
N VAL A 295 9.04 7.22 22.83
CA VAL A 295 9.14 7.22 24.28
C VAL A 295 10.54 6.74 24.62
N ALA A 296 11.29 7.53 25.40
CA ALA A 296 12.58 7.08 25.88
C ALA A 296 12.29 5.87 26.77
N VAL A 297 12.55 4.65 26.27
CA VAL A 297 12.39 3.43 27.04
C VAL A 297 13.18 3.62 28.34
N ASP A 298 12.46 3.75 29.45
CA ASP A 298 13.09 3.77 30.77
C ASP A 298 13.91 2.49 30.87
N VAL A 299 15.17 2.65 31.23
CA VAL A 299 16.30 1.75 31.06
C VAL A 299 16.17 0.51 31.99
N THR A 300 14.97 0.16 32.41
CA THR A 300 14.68 -0.96 33.30
C THR A 300 14.88 -2.31 32.58
N ALA A 301 14.60 -2.38 31.27
CA ALA A 301 14.86 -3.59 30.48
C ALA A 301 16.36 -3.79 30.16
N SER A 302 17.15 -2.71 30.05
CA SER A 302 18.59 -2.80 29.80
C SER A 302 19.42 -2.94 31.09
N TYR A 303 18.80 -2.81 32.26
CA TYR A 303 19.47 -3.04 33.54
C TYR A 303 19.69 -4.53 33.85
N ALA A 304 18.86 -5.42 33.28
CA ALA A 304 19.04 -6.86 33.41
C ALA A 304 20.33 -7.35 32.72
N ASP A 305 20.82 -6.61 31.72
CA ASP A 305 22.03 -6.94 30.98
C ASP A 305 22.87 -5.68 30.73
N LYS A 306 23.67 -5.30 31.74
CA LYS A 306 24.55 -4.12 31.87
C LYS A 306 24.97 -3.42 30.56
N LYS A 307 24.06 -2.76 29.86
CA LYS A 307 24.37 -1.92 28.69
C LYS A 307 23.57 -0.64 28.79
N LEU A 308 24.31 0.43 29.07
CA LEU A 308 23.83 1.79 29.32
C LEU A 308 23.31 2.40 28.00
N PHE A 309 21.99 2.38 27.80
CA PHE A 309 21.32 3.03 26.67
C PHE A 309 21.03 4.48 27.05
N LEU A 310 21.79 5.45 26.51
CA LEU A 310 21.33 6.83 26.20
C LEU A 310 22.48 7.69 25.64
N GLN A 311 23.74 7.48 26.04
CA GLN A 311 24.91 8.14 25.40
C GLN A 311 25.50 7.35 24.23
N VAL A 312 25.23 6.05 24.16
CA VAL A 312 25.70 5.13 23.10
C VAL A 312 24.78 5.17 21.87
N LEU A 313 23.62 5.85 21.95
CA LEU A 313 22.64 5.90 20.86
C LEU A 313 23.24 6.49 19.58
N GLN A 314 23.94 7.62 19.57
CA GLN A 314 24.33 8.22 18.29
C GLN A 314 25.33 7.38 17.49
N VAL A 315 26.40 6.88 18.13
CA VAL A 315 27.44 6.09 17.46
C VAL A 315 26.95 4.66 17.18
N GLU A 316 26.20 4.05 18.10
CA GLU A 316 25.72 2.68 17.93
C GLU A 316 24.45 2.62 17.08
N ILE A 317 23.58 3.64 17.08
CA ILE A 317 22.55 3.81 16.05
C ILE A 317 23.23 4.06 14.72
N THR A 318 24.22 4.95 14.58
CA THR A 318 24.91 5.10 13.28
C THR A 318 25.53 3.78 12.81
N LYS A 319 26.18 3.04 13.71
CA LYS A 319 26.78 1.73 13.40
C LYS A 319 25.75 0.61 13.18
N MET A 320 24.62 0.64 13.87
CA MET A 320 23.49 -0.30 13.70
C MET A 320 22.71 0.00 12.44
N LEU A 321 22.44 1.29 12.19
CA LEU A 321 21.97 1.85 10.93
C LEU A 321 22.90 1.31 9.82
N ASP A 322 24.21 1.55 9.89
CA ASP A 322 25.18 1.10 8.88
C ASP A 322 25.22 -0.43 8.71
N ASN A 323 25.20 -1.19 9.80
CA ASN A 323 25.21 -2.66 9.78
C ASN A 323 23.89 -3.26 9.25
N GLN A 324 22.76 -2.56 9.43
CA GLN A 324 21.43 -2.94 8.93
C GLN A 324 21.12 -2.29 7.57
N GLY A 325 22.11 -1.65 6.96
CA GLY A 325 21.99 -1.16 5.61
C GLY A 325 21.61 0.30 5.47
N THR A 326 21.76 1.22 6.41
CA THR A 326 21.45 2.64 6.13
C THR A 326 22.46 3.37 5.27
N TYR A 327 23.64 2.79 5.01
CA TYR A 327 24.46 3.23 3.87
C TYR A 327 23.70 3.10 2.55
N LEU A 328 22.63 2.31 2.53
CA LEU A 328 21.65 2.22 1.47
C LEU A 328 20.66 3.39 1.48
N PHE A 329 20.66 4.31 2.43
CA PHE A 329 19.78 5.48 2.42
C PHE A 329 20.62 6.75 2.37
N ASP A 330 20.28 7.67 1.47
CA ASP A 330 20.95 8.97 1.40
C ASP A 330 20.41 9.87 2.53
N ILE A 331 20.80 9.63 3.78
CA ILE A 331 20.35 10.40 4.95
C ILE A 331 21.14 11.71 5.03
N PHE A 332 20.43 12.83 5.21
CA PHE A 332 21.01 14.15 5.36
C PHE A 332 20.56 14.78 6.68
N ASN A 333 21.46 15.55 7.30
CA ASN A 333 21.20 16.35 8.50
C ASN A 333 20.46 15.60 9.64
N PRO A 334 20.85 14.37 10.02
CA PRO A 334 20.19 13.67 11.11
C PRO A 334 20.45 14.39 12.44
N GLU A 335 19.39 14.58 13.21
CA GLU A 335 19.43 15.23 14.51
C GLU A 335 18.63 14.41 15.53
N VAL A 336 19.19 14.24 16.73
CA VAL A 336 18.56 13.55 17.85
C VAL A 336 18.36 14.56 18.98
N ILE A 337 17.10 14.88 19.26
CA ILE A 337 16.69 15.90 20.22
C ILE A 337 16.07 15.19 21.43
N PRO A 338 16.77 15.12 22.56
CA PRO A 338 16.19 14.59 23.78
C PRO A 338 15.11 15.54 24.32
N GLN A 339 14.01 14.98 24.79
CA GLN A 339 12.91 15.67 25.45
C GLN A 339 12.68 15.02 26.82
N ASN A 340 11.85 15.66 27.66
CA ASN A 340 11.53 15.11 28.97
C ASN A 340 10.64 13.86 28.82
N GLY A 341 11.26 12.67 28.91
CA GLY A 341 10.57 11.38 28.78
C GLY A 341 10.45 10.83 27.35
N SER A 342 11.03 11.50 26.36
CA SER A 342 10.98 11.08 24.95
C SER A 342 12.21 11.54 24.17
N VAL A 343 12.36 11.04 22.95
CA VAL A 343 13.37 11.49 22.00
C VAL A 343 12.70 11.79 20.66
N VAL A 344 13.14 12.86 20.01
CA VAL A 344 12.79 13.16 18.62
C VAL A 344 14.02 12.96 17.75
N ILE A 345 13.89 12.12 16.73
CA ILE A 345 14.87 11.95 15.67
C ILE A 345 14.29 12.62 14.43
N GLN A 346 15.01 13.55 13.83
CA GLN A 346 14.59 14.22 12.61
C GLN A 346 15.70 14.17 11.56
N MET A 347 15.33 14.05 10.29
CA MET A 347 16.29 13.94 9.20
C MET A 347 15.67 14.30 7.85
N ASP A 348 16.54 14.64 6.90
CA ASP A 348 16.20 14.68 5.49
C ASP A 348 16.71 13.41 4.81
N PHE A 349 16.13 13.02 3.68
CA PHE A 349 16.62 11.86 2.93
C PHE A 349 16.49 12.02 1.42
N GLY A 350 17.44 11.46 0.69
CA GLY A 350 17.34 11.16 -0.73
C GLY A 350 16.82 9.74 -0.92
N PHE A 351 16.04 9.52 -1.98
CA PHE A 351 15.55 8.17 -2.26
C PHE A 351 16.69 7.32 -2.85
N PRO A 352 17.09 6.24 -2.18
CA PRO A 352 18.19 5.44 -2.65
C PRO A 352 17.76 4.50 -3.79
N HIS A 353 18.50 4.53 -4.89
CA HIS A 353 18.09 3.85 -6.12
C HIS A 353 17.99 2.33 -5.97
N HIS A 354 18.83 1.70 -5.13
CA HIS A 354 18.86 0.25 -4.99
C HIS A 354 17.68 -0.28 -4.16
N LEU A 355 17.11 0.47 -3.20
CA LEU A 355 15.90 0.04 -2.49
C LEU A 355 14.72 -0.04 -3.44
N LEU A 356 14.65 0.88 -4.41
CA LEU A 356 13.67 0.78 -5.48
C LEU A 356 13.90 -0.49 -6.30
N VAL A 357 15.15 -0.84 -6.60
CA VAL A 357 15.49 -2.03 -7.38
C VAL A 357 15.13 -3.31 -6.63
N GLU A 358 15.52 -3.44 -5.36
CA GLU A 358 15.19 -4.60 -4.51
C GLU A 358 13.67 -4.72 -4.31
N PHE A 359 12.99 -3.60 -4.07
CA PHE A 359 11.54 -3.54 -4.01
C PHE A 359 10.91 -4.03 -5.31
N LEU A 360 11.34 -3.49 -6.45
CA LEU A 360 10.83 -3.89 -7.76
C LEU A 360 11.10 -5.38 -8.02
N GLN A 361 12.25 -5.92 -7.61
CA GLN A 361 12.54 -7.35 -7.71
C GLN A 361 11.59 -8.20 -6.87
N LYS A 362 11.33 -7.83 -5.61
CA LYS A 362 10.37 -8.54 -4.74
C LYS A 362 8.92 -8.42 -5.21
N THR A 363 8.58 -7.34 -5.91
CA THR A 363 7.21 -7.06 -6.37
C THR A 363 6.92 -7.71 -7.72
N LEU A 364 7.95 -7.91 -8.54
CA LEU A 364 7.87 -8.47 -9.90
C LEU A 364 8.19 -9.97 -9.98
N GLN A 365 8.60 -10.60 -8.87
CA GLN A 365 8.70 -12.06 -8.70
C GLN A 365 7.45 -12.60 -8.02
#